data_AF-A0A958BZJ7-F1
#
_entry.id   AF-A0A958BZJ7-F1
#
_cell.length_a   1.000
_cell.length_b   1.000
_cell.length_c   1.000
_cell.angle_alpha   90.00
_cell.angle_beta   90.00
_cell.angle_gamma   90.00
#
_symmetry.space_group_name_H-M   'P 1'
#
loop_
_entity.id
_entity.type
_entity.pdbx_description
1 polymer ?
#
loop_
_entity_poly.entity_id
_entity_poly.type
_entity_poly.pdbx_seq_one_letter_code
_entity_poly.pdbx_strand_id
1 'polypeptide(L)'
;MKTILVVDDETKIVRLARDYLEHAGFTVMTTATGSDALAAARQNRPDLIVLDLGLPDLDGLDVTRVLRKESNVPIIMLTARGDESDKLVGLELGADDYLTKPFSPKELVARVRAVLRRTEMAQSSPGQEVIRVAELRLDLPRMRATLSERLIDLTPTEFELLAALAAQPGRIFTRAQLLDAVHGVAFESYERAIDAHIKNIRRKLEPNPRQPRYILTVYGVGYKFADE
;
A
#
# COMPACT_ATOMS: atom_id res chain seq x y z
N MET A 1 1.05 -19.11 9.20
CA MET A 1 2.01 -18.83 8.10
C MET A 1 1.27 -17.96 7.11
N LYS A 2 1.87 -16.83 6.69
CA LYS A 2 1.20 -15.88 5.79
C LYS A 2 1.26 -16.39 4.34
N THR A 3 0.18 -16.22 3.59
CA THR A 3 0.06 -16.70 2.20
C THR A 3 0.25 -15.56 1.21
N ILE A 4 1.16 -15.73 0.25
CA ILE A 4 1.46 -14.75 -0.80
C ILE A 4 0.99 -15.30 -2.13
N LEU A 5 0.23 -14.52 -2.89
CA LEU A 5 -0.11 -14.84 -4.27
C LEU A 5 0.86 -14.10 -5.22
N VAL A 6 1.65 -14.83 -5.99
CA VAL A 6 2.56 -14.28 -7.01
C VAL A 6 1.91 -14.45 -8.39
N VAL A 7 1.74 -13.35 -9.11
CA VAL A 7 1.05 -13.29 -10.40
C VAL A 7 2.00 -12.74 -11.44
N ASP A 8 2.51 -13.61 -12.31
CA ASP A 8 3.46 -13.25 -13.37
C ASP A 8 3.49 -14.40 -14.41
N ASP A 9 3.50 -14.10 -15.71
CA ASP A 9 3.55 -15.12 -16.77
C ASP A 9 4.99 -15.61 -17.03
N GLU A 10 6.00 -14.85 -16.60
CA GLU A 10 7.41 -15.21 -16.72
C GLU A 10 7.76 -16.28 -15.68
N THR A 11 7.71 -17.55 -16.11
CA THR A 11 7.96 -18.72 -15.25
C THR A 11 9.28 -18.64 -14.46
N LYS A 12 10.32 -17.99 -15.00
CA LYS A 12 11.60 -17.82 -14.29
C LYS A 12 11.48 -16.86 -13.10
N ILE A 13 10.75 -15.75 -13.28
CA ILE A 13 10.49 -14.77 -12.22
C ILE A 13 9.63 -15.42 -11.13
N VAL A 14 8.54 -16.09 -11.52
CA VAL A 14 7.65 -16.80 -10.58
C VAL A 14 8.41 -17.81 -9.73
N ARG A 15 9.24 -18.66 -10.35
CA ARG A 15 10.04 -19.66 -9.62
C ARG A 15 10.98 -19.00 -8.64
N LEU A 16 11.72 -17.99 -9.09
CA LEU A 16 12.69 -17.28 -8.25
C LEU A 16 12.01 -16.57 -7.08
N ALA A 17 10.90 -15.88 -7.32
CA ALA A 17 10.12 -15.21 -6.28
C ALA A 17 9.57 -16.22 -5.26
N ARG A 18 8.98 -17.33 -5.74
CA ARG A 18 8.45 -18.39 -4.90
C ARG A 18 9.53 -18.99 -4.00
N ASP A 19 10.64 -19.43 -4.56
CA ASP A 19 11.70 -20.11 -3.80
C ASP A 19 12.23 -19.21 -2.66
N TYR A 20 12.41 -17.92 -2.92
CA TYR A 20 12.88 -16.96 -1.91
C TYR A 20 11.82 -16.63 -0.85
N LEU A 21 10.55 -16.50 -1.25
CA LEU A 21 9.45 -16.24 -0.31
C LEU A 21 9.17 -17.46 0.57
N GLU A 22 9.18 -18.67 0.01
CA GLU A 22 9.05 -19.92 0.78
C GLU A 22 10.20 -20.07 1.78
N HIS A 23 11.45 -19.84 1.34
CA HIS A 23 12.61 -19.84 2.23
C HIS A 23 12.52 -18.77 3.33
N ALA A 24 11.83 -17.65 3.05
CA ALA A 24 11.59 -16.59 4.02
C ALA A 24 10.45 -16.90 5.01
N GLY A 25 9.77 -18.06 4.90
CA GLY A 25 8.74 -18.53 5.81
C GLY A 25 7.30 -18.24 5.37
N PHE A 26 7.07 -18.00 4.08
CA PHE A 26 5.74 -17.75 3.52
C PHE A 26 5.18 -18.97 2.78
N THR A 27 3.86 -19.13 2.78
CA THR A 27 3.18 -20.04 1.83
C THR A 27 3.00 -19.28 0.52
N VAL A 28 3.35 -19.87 -0.62
CA VAL A 28 3.27 -19.18 -1.90
C VAL A 28 2.30 -19.88 -2.85
N MET A 29 1.37 -19.12 -3.39
CA MET A 29 0.50 -19.49 -4.50
C MET A 29 0.94 -18.74 -5.75
N THR A 30 0.76 -19.32 -6.92
CA THR A 30 1.19 -18.71 -8.18
C THR A 30 0.11 -18.79 -9.25
N THR A 31 -0.06 -17.72 -10.02
CA THR A 31 -0.89 -17.69 -11.24
C THR A 31 -0.14 -17.00 -12.36
N ALA A 32 -0.49 -17.31 -13.62
CA ALA A 32 0.17 -16.73 -14.80
C ALA A 32 -0.73 -15.74 -15.57
N THR A 33 -1.98 -15.58 -15.14
CA THR A 33 -2.98 -14.74 -15.80
C THR A 33 -3.70 -13.88 -14.76
N GLY A 34 -4.22 -12.72 -15.20
CA GLY A 34 -5.00 -11.84 -14.34
C GLY A 34 -6.35 -12.46 -13.96
N SER A 35 -6.96 -13.22 -14.87
CA SER A 35 -8.22 -13.93 -14.62
C SER A 35 -8.06 -14.98 -13.51
N ASP A 36 -7.00 -15.80 -13.56
CA ASP A 36 -6.70 -16.79 -12.53
C ASP A 36 -6.32 -16.11 -11.20
N ALA A 37 -5.61 -14.98 -11.25
CA ALA A 37 -5.27 -14.21 -10.06
C ALA A 37 -6.52 -13.74 -9.30
N LEU A 38 -7.51 -13.19 -10.01
CA LEU A 38 -8.77 -12.76 -9.42
C LEU A 38 -9.54 -13.93 -8.79
N ALA A 39 -9.61 -15.07 -9.49
CA ALA A 39 -10.25 -16.27 -8.97
C ALA A 39 -9.53 -16.79 -7.70
N ALA A 40 -8.20 -16.89 -7.75
CA ALA A 40 -7.38 -17.35 -6.65
C ALA A 40 -7.48 -16.42 -5.42
N ALA A 41 -7.47 -15.11 -5.64
CA ALA A 41 -7.61 -14.12 -4.57
C ALA A 41 -8.96 -14.24 -3.84
N ARG A 42 -10.06 -14.41 -4.59
CA ARG A 42 -11.40 -14.60 -4.02
C ARG A 42 -11.52 -15.88 -3.21
N GLN A 43 -10.98 -16.97 -3.73
CA GLN A 43 -11.09 -18.30 -3.12
C GLN A 43 -10.20 -18.46 -1.89
N ASN A 44 -8.96 -17.99 -1.97
CA ASN A 44 -7.93 -18.32 -0.98
C ASN A 44 -7.60 -17.16 -0.02
N ARG A 45 -8.06 -15.94 -0.33
CA ARG A 45 -7.84 -14.73 0.48
C ARG A 45 -6.37 -14.60 0.95
N PRO A 46 -5.42 -14.42 0.02
CA PRO A 46 -4.01 -14.28 0.37
C PRO A 46 -3.79 -13.07 1.30
N ASP A 47 -2.73 -13.11 2.09
CA ASP A 47 -2.33 -12.01 2.96
C ASP A 47 -1.65 -10.86 2.19
N LEU A 48 -1.08 -11.15 1.01
CA LEU A 48 -0.48 -10.17 0.11
C LEU A 48 -0.44 -10.72 -1.32
N ILE A 49 -0.56 -9.83 -2.31
CA ILE A 49 -0.44 -10.16 -3.73
C ILE A 49 0.78 -9.44 -4.32
N VAL A 50 1.65 -10.20 -4.99
CA VAL A 50 2.72 -9.68 -5.86
C VAL A 50 2.21 -9.80 -7.30
N LEU A 51 2.00 -8.68 -7.97
CA LEU A 51 1.26 -8.61 -9.23
C LEU A 51 2.08 -7.96 -10.33
N ASP A 52 2.37 -8.69 -11.40
CA ASP A 52 2.93 -8.10 -12.62
C ASP A 52 1.89 -7.27 -13.37
N LEU A 53 2.35 -6.17 -13.98
CA LEU A 53 1.52 -5.34 -14.84
C LEU A 53 1.38 -5.93 -16.26
N GLY A 54 2.38 -6.66 -16.72
CA GLY A 54 2.50 -7.16 -18.09
C GLY A 54 1.81 -8.51 -18.37
N LEU A 55 0.65 -8.78 -17.77
CA LEU A 55 -0.02 -10.07 -17.91
C LEU A 55 -0.64 -10.29 -19.30
N PRO A 56 -0.74 -11.54 -19.78
CA PRO A 56 -1.11 -11.85 -21.16
C PRO A 56 -2.60 -11.65 -21.49
N ASP A 57 -3.49 -11.68 -20.50
CA ASP A 57 -4.94 -11.66 -20.68
C ASP A 57 -5.62 -10.37 -20.17
N LEU A 58 -5.24 -9.89 -18.98
CA LEU A 58 -5.75 -8.66 -18.37
C LEU A 58 -4.59 -7.80 -17.90
N ASP A 59 -4.65 -6.49 -18.15
CA ASP A 59 -3.67 -5.54 -17.60
C ASP A 59 -3.67 -5.63 -16.05
N GLY A 60 -2.49 -5.70 -15.42
CA GLY A 60 -2.38 -5.75 -13.97
C GLY A 60 -3.00 -4.53 -13.26
N LEU A 61 -3.11 -3.38 -13.93
CA LEU A 61 -3.87 -2.24 -13.44
C LEU A 61 -5.38 -2.53 -13.35
N ASP A 62 -5.94 -3.26 -14.31
CA ASP A 62 -7.35 -3.66 -14.28
C ASP A 62 -7.61 -4.73 -13.22
N VAL A 63 -6.69 -5.69 -13.07
CA VAL A 63 -6.72 -6.66 -11.96
C VAL A 63 -6.74 -5.92 -10.61
N THR A 64 -5.88 -4.92 -10.44
CA THR A 64 -5.83 -4.09 -9.22
C THR A 64 -7.16 -3.38 -8.95
N ARG A 65 -7.78 -2.78 -9.97
CA ARG A 65 -9.09 -2.12 -9.83
C ARG A 65 -10.16 -3.07 -9.34
N VAL A 66 -10.19 -4.29 -9.87
CA VAL A 66 -11.17 -5.30 -9.45
C VAL A 66 -10.90 -5.72 -8.00
N LEU A 67 -9.64 -6.06 -7.67
CA LEU A 67 -9.26 -6.45 -6.31
C LEU A 67 -9.61 -5.38 -5.28
N ARG A 68 -9.41 -4.10 -5.61
CA ARG A 68 -9.69 -2.96 -4.71
C ARG A 68 -11.18 -2.69 -4.51
N LYS A 69 -12.05 -3.11 -5.43
CA LYS A 69 -13.50 -3.09 -5.20
C LYS A 69 -13.97 -4.18 -4.25
N GLU A 70 -13.18 -5.24 -4.10
CA GLU A 70 -13.55 -6.46 -3.38
C GLU A 70 -12.81 -6.60 -2.04
N SER A 71 -11.62 -6.02 -1.91
CA SER A 71 -10.75 -6.17 -0.73
C SER A 71 -9.64 -5.12 -0.63
N ASN A 72 -9.15 -4.94 0.59
CA ASN A 72 -7.96 -4.14 0.90
C ASN A 72 -6.70 -5.02 1.06
N VAL A 73 -6.65 -6.17 0.39
CA VAL A 73 -5.44 -7.02 0.41
C VAL A 73 -4.22 -6.21 -0.06
N PRO A 74 -3.10 -6.22 0.65
CA PRO A 74 -1.91 -5.50 0.21
C PRO A 74 -1.44 -5.98 -1.18
N ILE A 75 -1.11 -5.05 -2.07
CA ILE A 75 -0.63 -5.35 -3.43
C ILE A 75 0.74 -4.71 -3.65
N ILE A 76 1.73 -5.52 -4.01
CA ILE A 76 3.03 -5.07 -4.52
C ILE A 76 3.04 -5.27 -6.03
N MET A 77 3.18 -4.19 -6.80
CA MET A 77 3.22 -4.27 -8.26
C MET A 77 4.63 -4.56 -8.77
N LEU A 78 4.79 -5.49 -9.70
CA LEU A 78 6.00 -5.68 -10.50
C LEU A 78 5.85 -4.91 -11.82
N THR A 79 6.87 -4.15 -12.22
CA THR A 79 6.83 -3.40 -13.48
C THR A 79 8.14 -3.48 -14.22
N ALA A 80 8.12 -3.84 -15.51
CA ALA A 80 9.28 -3.75 -16.39
C ALA A 80 9.51 -2.32 -16.93
N ARG A 81 8.53 -1.42 -16.77
CA ARG A 81 8.59 -0.06 -17.32
C ARG A 81 9.13 0.90 -16.28
N GLY A 82 10.26 1.51 -16.61
CA GLY A 82 10.89 2.58 -15.82
C GLY A 82 10.17 3.93 -15.92
N ASP A 83 9.05 4.01 -16.63
CA ASP A 83 8.26 5.25 -16.74
C ASP A 83 7.54 5.53 -15.42
N GLU A 84 7.79 6.72 -14.87
CA GLU A 84 7.20 7.23 -13.63
C GLU A 84 5.66 7.21 -13.67
N SER A 85 5.08 7.27 -14.87
CA SER A 85 3.62 7.23 -15.09
C SER A 85 2.96 5.95 -14.59
N ASP A 86 3.53 4.79 -14.88
CA ASP A 86 2.87 3.51 -14.57
C ASP A 86 2.89 3.24 -13.07
N LYS A 87 3.98 3.63 -12.41
CA LYS A 87 4.11 3.61 -10.94
C LYS A 87 3.08 4.52 -10.29
N LEU A 88 2.96 5.74 -10.81
CA LEU A 88 2.00 6.72 -10.29
C LEU A 88 0.55 6.20 -10.44
N VAL A 89 0.20 5.68 -11.62
CA VAL A 89 -1.14 5.13 -11.88
C VAL A 89 -1.42 3.93 -10.97
N GLY A 90 -0.48 3.01 -10.81
CA GLY A 90 -0.66 1.86 -9.92
C GLY A 90 -0.95 2.25 -8.47
N LEU A 91 -0.23 3.24 -7.95
CA LEU A 91 -0.44 3.78 -6.60
C LEU A 91 -1.76 4.57 -6.49
N GLU A 92 -2.14 5.32 -7.54
CA GLU A 92 -3.46 5.96 -7.62
C GLU A 92 -4.61 4.95 -7.63
N LEU A 93 -4.37 3.74 -8.15
CA LEU A 93 -5.32 2.62 -8.08
C LEU A 93 -5.27 1.88 -6.74
N GLY A 94 -4.35 2.23 -5.84
CA GLY A 94 -4.27 1.71 -4.48
C GLY A 94 -3.28 0.57 -4.26
N ALA A 95 -2.30 0.36 -5.14
CA ALA A 95 -1.16 -0.50 -4.81
C ALA A 95 -0.42 0.02 -3.58
N ASP A 96 0.14 -0.86 -2.76
CA ASP A 96 0.80 -0.52 -1.49
C ASP A 96 2.32 -0.35 -1.64
N ASP A 97 2.91 -0.98 -2.66
CA ASP A 97 4.31 -0.80 -3.04
C ASP A 97 4.50 -1.19 -4.53
N TYR A 98 5.67 -0.88 -5.08
CA TYR A 98 6.08 -1.33 -6.41
C TYR A 98 7.55 -1.77 -6.44
N LEU A 99 7.87 -2.63 -7.39
CA LEU A 99 9.21 -3.15 -7.63
C LEU A 99 9.49 -3.21 -9.14
N THR A 100 10.57 -2.56 -9.57
CA THR A 100 10.93 -2.50 -10.99
C THR A 100 11.73 -3.74 -11.40
N LYS A 101 11.36 -4.41 -12.50
CA LYS A 101 12.12 -5.49 -13.12
C LYS A 101 13.31 -4.90 -13.91
N PRO A 102 14.52 -5.49 -13.86
CA PRO A 102 14.89 -6.64 -13.03
C PRO A 102 15.07 -6.24 -11.56
N PHE A 103 14.60 -7.09 -10.64
CA PHE A 103 14.72 -6.86 -9.20
C PHE A 103 15.53 -7.95 -8.49
N SER A 104 16.03 -7.62 -7.30
CA SER A 104 16.64 -8.61 -6.42
C SER A 104 15.54 -9.40 -5.68
N PRO A 105 15.57 -10.76 -5.66
CA PRO A 105 14.62 -11.55 -4.89
C PRO A 105 14.65 -11.23 -3.39
N LYS A 106 15.82 -10.84 -2.87
CA LYS A 106 15.97 -10.39 -1.48
C LYS A 106 15.23 -9.08 -1.22
N GLU A 107 15.21 -8.19 -2.21
CA GLU A 107 14.44 -6.94 -2.14
C GLU A 107 12.94 -7.24 -2.12
N LEU A 108 12.44 -8.14 -2.98
CA LEU A 108 11.05 -8.58 -2.94
C LEU A 108 10.65 -9.11 -1.55
N VAL A 109 11.45 -10.01 -0.97
CA VAL A 109 11.21 -10.55 0.37
C VAL A 109 11.19 -9.43 1.43
N ALA A 110 12.11 -8.47 1.33
CA ALA A 110 12.15 -7.34 2.26
C ALA A 110 10.89 -6.47 2.16
N ARG A 111 10.40 -6.19 0.94
CA ARG A 111 9.15 -5.43 0.71
C ARG A 111 7.92 -6.17 1.21
N VAL A 112 7.81 -7.47 0.91
CA VAL A 112 6.71 -8.32 1.43
C VAL A 112 6.68 -8.30 2.95
N ARG A 113 7.84 -8.49 3.61
CA ARG A 113 7.94 -8.41 5.08
C ARG A 113 7.56 -7.03 5.61
N ALA A 114 8.03 -5.97 4.96
CA ALA A 114 7.73 -4.61 5.37
C ALA A 114 6.22 -4.33 5.29
N VAL A 115 5.54 -4.73 4.21
CA VAL A 115 4.10 -4.53 4.01
C VAL A 115 3.27 -5.41 4.95
N LEU A 116 3.68 -6.63 5.26
CA LEU A 116 2.94 -7.51 6.18
C LEU A 116 3.13 -7.13 7.65
N ARG A 117 4.36 -6.80 8.08
CA ARG A 117 4.65 -6.35 9.45
C ARG A 117 3.79 -5.14 9.82
N ARG A 118 3.55 -4.27 8.84
CA ARG A 118 2.69 -3.10 8.89
C ARG A 118 1.25 -3.44 9.30
N THR A 119 0.63 -4.39 8.60
CA THR A 119 -0.70 -4.92 8.94
C THR A 119 -0.76 -5.54 10.34
N GLU A 120 0.34 -6.09 10.85
CA GLU A 120 0.44 -6.72 12.17
C GLU A 120 0.75 -5.75 13.32
N MET A 121 1.61 -4.74 13.09
CA MET A 121 1.96 -3.73 14.09
C MET A 121 0.76 -2.84 14.45
N ALA A 122 -0.13 -2.59 13.49
CA ALA A 122 -1.42 -1.97 13.74
C ALA A 122 -2.20 -2.73 14.84
N GLN A 123 -2.15 -4.07 14.85
CA GLN A 123 -2.86 -4.95 15.79
C GLN A 123 -2.20 -5.06 17.18
N SER A 124 -0.94 -4.66 17.36
CA SER A 124 -0.10 -5.14 18.47
C SER A 124 0.39 -4.07 19.47
N SER A 125 0.02 -2.79 19.31
CA SER A 125 0.53 -1.71 20.19
C SER A 125 -0.37 -1.50 21.43
N PRO A 126 0.07 -1.89 22.65
CA PRO A 126 -0.70 -1.70 23.87
C PRO A 126 -0.40 -0.30 24.41
N GLY A 127 -1.27 0.68 24.12
CA GLY A 127 -1.16 2.02 24.73
C GLY A 127 -1.87 3.16 23.97
N GLN A 128 -2.05 3.04 22.66
CA GLN A 128 -2.89 3.94 21.86
C GLN A 128 -3.80 3.11 20.97
N GLU A 129 -4.99 2.78 21.47
CA GLU A 129 -5.98 2.04 20.67
C GLU A 129 -6.63 2.92 19.61
N VAL A 130 -6.71 4.24 19.86
CA VAL A 130 -7.44 5.18 19.01
C VAL A 130 -6.75 6.54 18.94
N ILE A 131 -6.49 7.04 17.74
CA ILE A 131 -6.12 8.44 17.48
C ILE A 131 -7.42 9.24 17.23
N ARG A 132 -7.57 10.40 17.89
CA ARG A 132 -8.68 11.32 17.68
C ARG A 132 -8.14 12.73 17.43
N VAL A 133 -8.48 13.30 16.27
CA VAL A 133 -8.10 14.67 15.90
C VAL A 133 -9.25 15.29 15.12
N ALA A 134 -9.77 16.42 15.59
CA ALA A 134 -10.99 17.02 15.05
C ALA A 134 -12.12 15.97 14.93
N GLU A 135 -12.66 15.79 13.73
CA GLU A 135 -13.73 14.83 13.40
C GLU A 135 -13.20 13.43 13.06
N LEU A 136 -11.87 13.27 12.94
CA LEU A 136 -11.23 12.03 12.53
C LEU A 136 -10.97 11.13 13.74
N ARG A 137 -11.33 9.86 13.59
CA ARG A 137 -11.02 8.79 14.54
C ARG A 137 -10.37 7.62 13.78
N LEU A 138 -9.20 7.18 14.26
CA LEU A 138 -8.47 6.03 13.74
C LEU A 138 -8.35 4.97 14.83
N ASP A 139 -8.99 3.82 14.64
CA ASP A 139 -8.79 2.61 15.46
C ASP A 139 -7.61 1.84 14.88
N LEU A 140 -6.45 1.93 15.54
CA LEU A 140 -5.19 1.36 15.03
C LEU A 140 -5.26 -0.18 14.99
N PRO A 141 -5.70 -0.87 16.06
CA PRO A 141 -5.83 -2.34 16.04
C PRO A 141 -6.72 -2.88 14.93
N ARG A 142 -7.80 -2.17 14.60
CA ARG A 142 -8.74 -2.59 13.56
C ARG A 142 -8.44 -1.98 12.19
N MET A 143 -7.39 -1.16 12.07
CA MET A 143 -7.10 -0.35 10.88
C MET A 143 -8.36 0.35 10.32
N ARG A 144 -9.16 0.94 11.22
CA ARG A 144 -10.46 1.51 10.86
C ARG A 144 -10.46 3.02 11.03
N ALA A 145 -10.68 3.73 9.93
CA ALA A 145 -10.82 5.18 9.93
C ALA A 145 -12.29 5.60 9.83
N THR A 146 -12.70 6.58 10.64
CA THR A 146 -14.02 7.21 10.56
C THR A 146 -13.88 8.72 10.66
N LEU A 147 -14.63 9.46 9.83
CA LEU A 147 -14.76 10.92 9.91
C LEU A 147 -16.22 11.26 10.18
N SER A 148 -16.51 11.93 11.31
CA SER A 148 -17.89 12.25 11.70
C SER A 148 -18.81 11.01 11.64
N GLU A 149 -18.36 9.90 12.22
CA GLU A 149 -19.01 8.56 12.22
C GLU A 149 -19.14 7.86 10.85
N ARG A 150 -18.71 8.50 9.74
CA ARG A 150 -18.65 7.87 8.42
C ARG A 150 -17.37 7.07 8.26
N LEU A 151 -17.48 5.78 7.91
CA LEU A 151 -16.34 4.93 7.58
C LEU A 151 -15.57 5.49 6.36
N ILE A 152 -14.25 5.52 6.45
CA ILE A 152 -13.34 5.86 5.35
C ILE A 152 -12.62 4.59 4.94
N ASP A 153 -12.78 4.21 3.67
CA ASP A 153 -12.17 3.00 3.13
C ASP A 153 -10.74 3.29 2.64
N LEU A 154 -9.75 2.97 3.47
CA LEU A 154 -8.33 3.20 3.22
C LEU A 154 -7.62 1.87 2.95
N THR A 155 -6.64 1.89 2.04
CA THR A 155 -5.69 0.77 1.94
C THR A 155 -4.79 0.74 3.18
N PRO A 156 -4.07 -0.37 3.45
CA PRO A 156 -3.14 -0.45 4.56
C PRO A 156 -2.12 0.69 4.59
N THR A 157 -1.44 0.97 3.47
CA THR A 157 -0.46 2.06 3.39
C THR A 157 -1.10 3.44 3.58
N GLU A 158 -2.30 3.66 3.03
CA GLU A 158 -3.03 4.92 3.20
C GLU A 158 -3.43 5.16 4.67
N PHE A 159 -3.89 4.12 5.36
CA PHE A 159 -4.24 4.19 6.77
C PHE A 159 -3.03 4.57 7.63
N GLU A 160 -1.88 3.97 7.36
CA GLU A 160 -0.64 4.23 8.11
C GLU A 160 -0.11 5.64 7.86
N LEU A 161 -0.14 6.12 6.61
CA LEU A 161 0.21 7.51 6.30
C LEU A 161 -0.68 8.48 7.06
N LEU A 162 -1.99 8.24 7.05
CA LEU A 162 -2.94 9.07 7.77
C LEU A 162 -2.70 9.00 9.29
N ALA A 163 -2.42 7.81 9.84
CA ALA A 163 -2.12 7.63 11.25
C ALA A 163 -0.82 8.34 11.67
N ALA A 164 0.24 8.26 10.86
CA ALA A 164 1.50 8.94 11.13
C ALA A 164 1.33 10.47 11.19
N LEU A 165 0.57 11.03 10.25
CA LEU A 165 0.24 12.45 10.21
C LEU A 165 -0.66 12.86 11.39
N ALA A 166 -1.74 12.12 11.63
CA ALA A 166 -2.73 12.43 12.68
C ALA A 166 -2.22 12.17 14.10
N ALA A 167 -1.19 11.34 14.28
CA ALA A 167 -0.56 11.14 15.59
C ALA A 167 0.13 12.42 16.10
N GLN A 168 0.51 13.33 15.19
CA GLN A 168 1.21 14.58 15.52
C GLN A 168 0.65 15.75 14.71
N PRO A 169 -0.59 16.22 15.02
CA PRO A 169 -1.21 17.34 14.32
C PRO A 169 -0.33 18.59 14.35
N GLY A 170 -0.31 19.34 13.25
CA GLY A 170 0.53 20.52 13.08
C GLY A 170 1.99 20.23 12.71
N ARG A 171 2.53 19.05 13.03
CA ARG A 171 3.91 18.68 12.67
C ARG A 171 4.04 18.51 11.15
N ILE A 172 5.09 19.12 10.61
CA ILE A 172 5.48 18.96 9.21
C ILE A 172 6.33 17.70 9.08
N PHE A 173 5.93 16.82 8.16
CA PHE A 173 6.71 15.67 7.75
C PHE A 173 7.22 15.86 6.33
N THR A 174 8.50 15.57 6.11
CA THR A 174 9.05 15.47 4.76
C THR A 174 8.54 14.19 4.09
N ARG A 175 8.63 14.10 2.75
CA ARG A 175 8.29 12.88 2.01
C ARG A 175 9.14 11.70 2.46
N ALA A 176 10.45 11.90 2.64
CA ALA A 176 11.34 10.89 3.20
C ALA A 176 10.89 10.43 4.60
N GLN A 177 10.47 11.35 5.48
CA GLN A 177 9.97 10.98 6.81
C GLN A 177 8.66 10.19 6.76
N LEU A 178 7.74 10.55 5.85
CA LEU A 178 6.50 9.78 5.65
C LEU A 178 6.79 8.42 5.03
N LEU A 179 7.73 8.36 4.10
CA LEU A 179 8.21 7.12 3.49
C LEU A 179 8.88 6.22 4.52
N ASP A 180 9.69 6.76 5.43
CA ASP A 180 10.28 5.99 6.53
C ASP A 180 9.21 5.52 7.52
N ALA A 181 8.23 6.38 7.84
CA ALA A 181 7.14 6.04 8.74
C ALA A 181 6.30 4.87 8.23
N VAL A 182 6.14 4.73 6.91
CA VAL A 182 5.37 3.63 6.32
C VAL A 182 6.24 2.49 5.78
N HIS A 183 7.41 2.70 5.18
CA HIS A 183 8.25 1.64 4.59
C HIS A 183 9.41 1.15 5.47
N GLY A 184 9.79 1.88 6.53
CA GLY A 184 10.85 1.50 7.48
C GLY A 184 12.28 1.52 6.93
N VAL A 185 12.47 1.51 5.60
CA VAL A 185 13.75 1.77 4.92
C VAL A 185 13.45 2.57 3.65
N ALA A 186 13.86 3.85 3.63
CA ALA A 186 13.77 4.69 2.45
C ALA A 186 14.52 4.06 1.27
N PHE A 187 13.81 3.82 0.18
CA PHE A 187 14.42 3.77 -1.14
C PHE A 187 14.21 5.16 -1.76
N GLU A 188 15.29 5.88 -2.06
CA GLU A 188 15.26 7.31 -2.44
C GLU A 188 14.41 7.61 -3.69
N SER A 189 14.18 6.62 -4.58
CA SER A 189 13.37 6.82 -5.79
C SER A 189 11.84 6.80 -5.56
N TYR A 190 11.38 6.81 -4.30
CA TYR A 190 9.98 6.52 -3.94
C TYR A 190 9.24 7.71 -3.31
N GLU A 191 9.84 8.90 -3.20
CA GLU A 191 9.17 10.05 -2.57
C GLU A 191 7.85 10.44 -3.27
N ARG A 192 7.75 10.27 -4.59
CA ARG A 192 6.50 10.56 -5.33
C ARG A 192 5.38 9.58 -5.04
N ALA A 193 5.68 8.41 -4.48
CA ALA A 193 4.65 7.47 -4.06
C ALA A 193 3.79 8.06 -2.93
N ILE A 194 4.40 8.84 -2.04
CA ILE A 194 3.70 9.56 -0.97
C ILE A 194 2.64 10.49 -1.56
N ASP A 195 2.98 11.25 -2.61
CA ASP A 195 2.05 12.21 -3.22
C ASP A 195 0.80 11.51 -3.78
N ALA A 196 0.96 10.32 -4.37
CA ALA A 196 -0.12 9.50 -4.89
C ALA A 196 -1.07 9.03 -3.76
N HIS A 197 -0.50 8.52 -2.67
CA HIS A 197 -1.28 8.12 -1.50
C HIS A 197 -1.97 9.30 -0.82
N ILE A 198 -1.29 10.43 -0.65
CA ILE A 198 -1.91 11.64 -0.09
C ILE A 198 -3.07 12.11 -0.97
N LYS A 199 -2.94 12.05 -2.29
CA LYS A 199 -4.02 12.34 -3.23
C LYS A 199 -5.22 11.41 -3.01
N ASN A 200 -5.00 10.11 -2.86
CA ASN A 200 -6.07 9.14 -2.61
C ASN A 200 -6.73 9.35 -1.24
N ILE A 201 -5.94 9.54 -0.19
CA ILE A 201 -6.45 9.83 1.15
C ILE A 201 -7.33 11.07 1.11
N ARG A 202 -6.86 12.16 0.47
CA ARG A 202 -7.67 13.38 0.31
C ARG A 202 -8.98 13.13 -0.42
N ARG A 203 -8.99 12.32 -1.49
CA ARG A 203 -10.24 11.95 -2.20
C ARG A 203 -11.25 11.24 -1.32
N LYS A 204 -10.80 10.52 -0.30
CA LYS A 204 -11.63 9.71 0.61
C LYS A 204 -12.04 10.48 1.88
N LEU A 205 -11.11 11.29 2.39
CA LEU A 205 -11.20 12.03 3.66
C LEU A 205 -11.81 13.43 3.49
N GLU A 206 -11.36 14.19 2.49
CA GLU A 206 -11.69 15.63 2.38
C GLU A 206 -13.08 15.85 1.76
N PRO A 207 -13.85 16.85 2.23
CA PRO A 207 -15.04 17.31 1.54
C PRO A 207 -14.75 17.82 0.13
N ASN A 208 -13.62 18.54 -0.03
CA ASN A 208 -13.09 18.96 -1.33
C ASN A 208 -11.58 18.66 -1.40
N PRO A 209 -11.15 17.65 -2.16
CA PRO A 209 -9.73 17.28 -2.25
C PRO A 209 -8.81 18.37 -2.83
N ARG A 210 -9.37 19.35 -3.56
CA ARG A 210 -8.62 20.48 -4.12
C ARG A 210 -8.44 21.63 -3.13
N GLN A 211 -9.21 21.64 -2.04
CA GLN A 211 -9.13 22.59 -0.93
C GLN A 211 -9.09 21.78 0.36
N PRO A 212 -7.98 21.07 0.63
CA PRO A 212 -7.91 20.14 1.75
C PRO A 212 -7.99 20.90 3.08
N ARG A 213 -8.82 20.39 3.99
CA ARG A 213 -8.96 20.85 5.38
C ARG A 213 -8.05 20.07 6.32
N TYR A 214 -7.91 18.77 6.11
CA TYR A 214 -7.24 17.87 7.06
C TYR A 214 -5.77 17.64 6.73
N ILE A 215 -5.45 17.27 5.50
CA ILE A 215 -4.06 17.03 5.10
C ILE A 215 -3.57 18.20 4.28
N LEU A 216 -2.68 19.01 4.82
CA LEU A 216 -2.19 20.24 4.20
C LEU A 216 -0.83 20.01 3.53
N THR A 217 -0.64 20.62 2.36
CA THR A 217 0.66 20.62 1.68
C THR A 217 1.52 21.76 2.21
N VAL A 218 2.75 21.45 2.62
CA VAL A 218 3.79 22.44 2.87
C VAL A 218 4.73 22.44 1.67
N TYR A 219 4.55 23.41 0.77
CA TYR A 219 5.26 23.47 -0.50
C TYR A 219 6.79 23.43 -0.32
N GLY A 220 7.45 22.58 -1.10
CA GLY A 220 8.90 22.36 -1.02
C GLY A 220 9.36 21.50 0.16
N VAL A 221 8.47 21.08 1.08
CA VAL A 221 8.84 20.31 2.28
C VAL A 221 8.12 18.96 2.33
N GLY A 222 6.78 18.96 2.30
CA GLY A 222 6.00 17.73 2.46
C GLY A 222 4.56 18.01 2.90
N TYR A 223 4.11 17.32 3.95
CA TYR A 223 2.72 17.34 4.39
C TYR A 223 2.59 17.47 5.91
N LYS A 224 1.46 18.00 6.36
CA LYS A 224 1.06 17.97 7.77
C LYS A 224 -0.43 17.64 7.91
N PHE A 225 -0.82 17.08 9.04
CA PHE A 225 -2.22 17.08 9.45
C PHE A 225 -2.55 18.42 10.11
N ALA A 226 -3.75 18.96 9.86
CA ALA A 226 -4.20 20.21 10.48
C ALA A 226 -4.34 20.04 12.00
N ASP A 227 -3.89 21.06 12.73
CA ASP A 227 -3.94 21.19 14.18
C ASP A 227 -5.23 21.87 14.68
N GLU A 228 -6.06 22.39 13.77
CA GLU A 228 -7.32 23.12 14.01
C GLU A 228 -8.46 22.61 13.12
#